data_AF-A0A448B0J1-F1
#
_entry.id   AF-A0A448B0J1-F1
#
_cell.length_a   1.000
_cell.length_b   1.000
_cell.length_c   1.000
_cell.angle_alpha   90.00
_cell.angle_beta   90.00
_cell.angle_gamma   90.00
#
_symmetry.space_group_name_H-M   'P 1'
#
loop_
_entity.id
_entity.type
_entity.pdbx_description
1 polymer ?
#
loop_
_entity_poly.entity_id
_entity_poly.type
_entity_poly.pdbx_seq_one_letter_code
_entity_poly.pdbx_strand_id
1 'polypeptide(L)'
;MNHKHKKGWIFLLLCPPLILAAVTWIVMMLWNCLLPEILGVKTITFWQAMGILILSKILFGGFHFGKGMRDFKERKMREKMAGLSPEEREKFKEVWRNKCSGGFFNRNNE
;
A
#
# COMPACT_ATOMS: atom_id res chain seq x y z
N MET A 1 14.91 20.45 -12.74
CA MET A 1 14.12 20.13 -11.52
C MET A 1 12.79 19.50 -11.90
N ASN A 2 12.58 18.22 -11.55
CA ASN A 2 11.44 17.41 -12.01
C ASN A 2 10.21 17.61 -11.09
N HIS A 3 9.30 18.51 -11.48
CA HIS A 3 8.12 18.88 -10.67
C HIS A 3 6.95 17.87 -10.75
N LYS A 4 7.01 16.83 -11.61
CA LYS A 4 5.87 15.91 -11.79
C LYS A 4 5.72 14.90 -10.65
N HIS A 5 6.81 14.52 -9.97
CA HIS A 5 6.76 13.54 -8.86
C HIS A 5 6.21 14.11 -7.53
N LYS A 6 6.29 15.43 -7.31
CA LYS A 6 5.83 16.02 -6.03
C LYS A 6 4.31 15.90 -5.86
N LYS A 7 3.52 16.07 -6.93
CA LYS A 7 2.05 16.00 -6.86
C LYS A 7 1.53 14.59 -6.54
N GLY A 8 2.15 13.56 -7.11
CA GLY A 8 1.78 12.16 -6.82
C GLY A 8 2.10 11.74 -5.39
N TRP A 9 3.25 12.17 -4.85
CA TRP A 9 3.63 11.86 -3.47
C TRP A 9 2.78 12.62 -2.44
N ILE A 10 2.43 13.87 -2.72
CA ILE A 10 1.49 14.66 -1.90
C ILE A 10 0.10 13.99 -1.86
N PHE A 11 -0.42 13.52 -3.01
CA PHE A 11 -1.68 12.79 -3.07
C PHE A 11 -1.64 11.47 -2.30
N LEU A 12 -0.55 10.71 -2.44
CA LEU A 12 -0.31 9.46 -1.70
C LEU A 12 -0.27 9.69 -0.18
N LEU A 13 0.23 10.84 0.26
CA LEU A 13 0.36 11.18 1.68
C LEU A 13 -0.94 11.79 2.26
N LEU A 14 -1.73 12.51 1.45
CA LEU A 14 -2.99 13.15 1.87
C LEU A 14 -4.23 12.25 1.77
N CYS A 15 -4.30 11.32 0.82
CA CYS A 15 -5.46 10.44 0.67
C CYS A 15 -5.71 9.52 1.88
N PRO A 16 -4.71 8.84 2.45
CA PRO A 16 -4.92 7.95 3.59
C PRO A 16 -5.52 8.61 4.83
N PRO A 17 -5.03 9.77 5.32
CA PRO A 17 -5.64 10.43 6.47
C PRO A 17 -7.03 10.97 6.16
N LEU A 18 -7.29 11.41 4.93
CA LEU A 18 -8.63 11.86 4.52
C LEU A 18 -9.66 10.73 4.59
N ILE A 19 -9.31 9.56 4.05
CA ILE A 19 -10.17 8.37 4.08
C ILE A 19 -10.39 7.92 5.53
N LEU A 20 -9.32 7.90 6.34
CA LEU A 20 -9.42 7.52 7.74
C LEU A 20 -10.30 8.48 8.54
N ALA A 21 -10.21 9.79 8.30
CA ALA A 21 -11.07 10.79 8.92
C ALA A 21 -12.54 10.60 8.53
N ALA A 22 -12.82 10.37 7.23
CA ALA A 22 -14.17 10.13 6.75
C ALA A 22 -14.80 8.87 7.38
N VAL A 23 -14.04 7.77 7.43
CA VAL A 23 -14.49 6.52 8.09
C VAL A 23 -14.72 6.73 9.59
N THR A 24 -13.82 7.43 10.26
CA THR A 24 -13.96 7.78 11.69
C THR A 24 -15.25 8.56 11.95
N TRP A 25 -15.56 9.52 11.08
CA TRP A 25 -16.78 10.33 11.19
C TRP A 25 -18.05 9.48 11.06
N ILE A 26 -18.10 8.59 10.07
CA ILE A 26 -19.23 7.68 9.86
C ILE A 26 -19.45 6.80 11.10
N VAL A 27 -18.37 6.24 11.65
CA VAL A 27 -18.42 5.39 12.84
C VAL A 27 -18.91 6.18 14.06
N MET A 28 -18.43 7.41 14.25
CA MET A 28 -18.89 8.27 15.33
C MET A 28 -20.39 8.58 15.21
N MET A 29 -20.89 8.95 14.02
CA MET A 29 -22.32 9.22 13.82
C MET A 29 -23.17 7.99 14.06
N LEU A 30 -22.79 6.84 13.49
CA LEU A 30 -23.51 5.59 13.70
C LEU A 30 -23.52 5.18 15.16
N TRP A 31 -22.39 5.31 15.85
CA TRP A 31 -22.30 5.01 17.28
C TRP A 31 -23.26 5.90 18.06
N ASN A 32 -23.22 7.21 17.85
CA ASN A 32 -24.01 8.16 18.62
C ASN A 32 -25.52 8.08 18.32
N CYS A 33 -25.92 7.62 17.14
CA CYS A 33 -27.33 7.38 16.82
C CYS A 33 -27.84 6.04 17.34
N LEU A 34 -27.07 4.95 17.23
CA LEU A 34 -27.58 3.60 17.48
C LEU A 34 -27.32 3.12 18.91
N LEU A 35 -26.09 3.26 19.40
CA LEU A 35 -25.67 2.56 20.61
C LEU A 35 -26.23 3.17 21.91
N PRO A 36 -26.31 4.50 22.06
CA PRO A 36 -27.02 5.10 23.18
C PRO A 36 -28.49 4.71 23.24
N GLU A 37 -29.16 4.60 22.09
CA GLU A 37 -30.58 4.28 22.03
C GLU A 37 -30.86 2.80 22.29
N ILE A 38 -30.03 1.90 21.76
CA ILE A 38 -30.25 0.44 21.84
C ILE A 38 -29.64 -0.16 23.11
N LEU A 39 -28.45 0.29 23.52
CA LEU A 39 -27.68 -0.31 24.63
C LEU A 39 -27.53 0.60 25.85
N GLY A 40 -28.04 1.84 25.81
CA GLY A 40 -27.89 2.80 26.90
C GLY A 40 -26.44 3.22 27.17
N VAL A 41 -25.53 2.99 26.21
CA VAL A 41 -24.12 3.34 26.36
C VAL A 41 -23.87 4.83 26.04
N LYS A 42 -22.79 5.39 26.58
CA LYS A 42 -22.46 6.81 26.35
C LYS A 42 -22.08 7.08 24.89
N THR A 43 -22.40 8.28 24.43
CA THR A 43 -21.91 8.82 23.15
C THR A 43 -20.39 8.93 23.16
N ILE A 44 -19.78 8.73 21.99
CA ILE A 44 -18.34 8.84 21.80
C ILE A 44 -17.98 10.09 21.00
N THR A 45 -16.81 10.64 21.31
CA THR A 45 -16.18 11.74 20.56
C THR A 45 -15.37 11.20 19.39
N PHE A 46 -14.99 12.09 18.46
CA PHE A 46 -14.17 11.75 17.29
C PHE A 46 -12.89 11.00 17.67
N TRP A 47 -12.18 11.47 18.71
CA TRP A 47 -10.95 10.84 19.19
C TRP A 47 -11.16 9.44 19.75
N GLN A 48 -12.30 9.20 20.41
CA GLN A 48 -12.65 7.87 20.90
C GLN A 48 -12.99 6.91 19.76
N ALA A 49 -13.79 7.36 18.78
CA ALA A 49 -14.09 6.58 17.58
C ALA A 49 -12.82 6.22 16.81
N MET A 50 -11.91 7.20 16.66
CA MET A 50 -10.62 6.98 16.00
C MET A 50 -9.74 5.99 16.77
N GLY A 51 -9.68 6.13 18.10
CA GLY A 51 -8.94 5.21 18.97
C GLY A 51 -9.45 3.77 18.85
N ILE A 52 -10.78 3.57 18.85
CA ILE A 52 -11.40 2.25 18.66
C ILE A 52 -11.05 1.69 17.27
N LEU A 53 -11.16 2.50 16.22
CA LEU A 53 -10.81 2.06 14.87
C LEU A 53 -9.34 1.67 14.72
N ILE A 54 -8.43 2.46 15.28
CA ILE A 54 -6.99 2.14 15.27
C ILE A 54 -6.75 0.85 16.06
N LEU A 55 -7.36 0.71 17.24
CA LEU A 55 -7.23 -0.48 18.07
C LEU A 55 -7.76 -1.73 17.34
N SER A 56 -8.96 -1.67 16.76
CA SER A 56 -9.51 -2.75 15.95
C SER A 56 -8.62 -3.08 14.76
N LYS A 57 -7.99 -2.07 14.14
CA LYS A 57 -7.07 -2.29 13.02
C LYS A 57 -5.74 -2.92 13.45
N ILE A 58 -5.26 -2.65 14.66
CA ILE A 58 -4.10 -3.33 15.25
C ILE A 58 -4.44 -4.77 15.60
N LEU A 59 -5.60 -5.01 16.22
CA LEU A 59 -6.02 -6.33 16.69
C LEU A 59 -6.44 -7.27 15.55
N PHE A 60 -7.25 -6.78 14.60
CA PHE A 60 -7.81 -7.59 13.51
C PHE A 60 -7.14 -7.37 12.16
N GLY A 61 -6.51 -6.20 11.95
CA GLY A 61 -5.99 -5.77 10.66
C GLY A 61 -4.50 -6.03 10.47
N GLY A 62 -3.93 -7.04 11.15
CA GLY A 62 -2.50 -7.37 11.23
C GLY A 62 -1.71 -7.03 9.97
N PHE A 63 -0.57 -6.36 10.15
CA PHE A 63 0.37 -5.74 9.21
C PHE A 63 0.59 -6.46 7.85
N HIS A 64 -0.45 -6.58 7.01
CA HIS A 64 -0.37 -7.10 5.64
C HIS A 64 -0.21 -5.97 4.61
N PHE A 65 0.45 -4.87 4.99
CA PHE A 65 0.76 -3.76 4.09
C PHE A 65 1.99 -4.10 3.23
N GLY A 66 1.85 -5.00 2.25
CA GLY A 66 2.91 -5.16 1.23
C GLY A 66 3.00 -6.49 0.50
N LYS A 67 2.34 -7.56 0.97
CA LYS A 67 2.53 -8.89 0.34
C LYS A 67 1.73 -9.04 -0.97
N GLY A 68 0.49 -8.56 -1.03
CA GLY A 68 -0.38 -8.75 -2.20
C GLY A 68 0.11 -8.09 -3.50
N MET A 69 0.68 -6.89 -3.43
CA MET A 69 1.12 -6.17 -4.64
C MET A 69 2.47 -6.67 -5.17
N ARG A 70 3.36 -7.13 -4.27
CA ARG A 70 4.60 -7.82 -4.66
C ARG A 70 4.31 -9.20 -5.25
N ASP A 71 3.44 -9.98 -4.62
CA ASP A 71 3.06 -11.32 -5.11
C ASP A 71 2.39 -11.24 -6.48
N PHE A 72 1.51 -10.27 -6.71
CA PHE A 72 0.89 -10.09 -8.02
C PHE A 72 1.93 -9.76 -9.12
N LYS A 73 2.89 -8.88 -8.79
CA LYS A 73 3.95 -8.49 -9.73
C LYS A 73 4.92 -9.64 -9.99
N GLU A 74 5.28 -10.42 -8.96
CA GLU A 74 6.11 -11.61 -9.11
C GLU A 74 5.41 -12.70 -9.93
N ARG A 75 4.13 -12.98 -9.67
CA ARG A 75 3.37 -13.98 -10.44
C ARG A 75 3.29 -13.61 -11.92
N LYS A 76 2.94 -12.36 -12.22
CA LYS A 76 2.89 -11.87 -13.61
C LYS A 76 4.24 -11.93 -14.32
N MET A 77 5.34 -11.75 -13.58
CA MET A 77 6.69 -11.83 -14.14
C MET A 77 7.11 -13.30 -14.38
N ARG A 78 6.77 -14.22 -13.45
CA ARG A 78 6.98 -15.67 -13.63
C ARG A 78 6.19 -16.22 -14.81
N GLU A 79 4.92 -15.84 -14.97
CA GLU A 79 4.08 -16.25 -16.11
C GLU A 79 4.69 -15.79 -17.45
N LYS A 80 5.14 -14.54 -17.52
CA LYS A 80 5.84 -14.03 -18.71
C LYS A 80 7.13 -14.79 -18.99
N MET A 81 7.88 -15.18 -17.97
CA MET A 81 9.13 -15.94 -18.13
C MET A 81 8.93 -17.42 -18.46
N ALA A 82 7.77 -17.99 -18.16
CA ALA A 82 7.47 -19.40 -18.42
C ALA A 82 7.15 -19.68 -19.91
N GLY A 83 6.68 -18.68 -20.65
CA GLY A 83 6.34 -18.81 -22.08
C GLY A 83 7.47 -18.50 -23.07
N LEU A 84 8.67 -18.12 -22.61
CA LEU A 84 9.79 -17.85 -23.52
C LEU A 84 10.53 -19.13 -23.90
N SER A 85 10.84 -19.24 -25.19
CA SER A 85 11.76 -20.26 -25.72
C SER A 85 13.18 -20.10 -25.12
N PRO A 86 13.99 -21.17 -25.07
CA PRO A 86 15.34 -21.12 -24.49
C PRO A 86 16.24 -20.05 -25.14
N GLU A 87 16.16 -19.85 -26.46
CA GLU A 87 16.92 -18.82 -27.17
C GLU A 87 16.48 -17.39 -26.79
N GLU A 88 15.19 -17.16 -26.62
CA GLU A 88 14.69 -15.84 -26.22
C GLU A 88 15.05 -15.51 -24.77
N ARG A 89 15.14 -16.50 -23.87
CA ARG A 89 15.57 -16.29 -22.47
C ARG A 89 17.02 -15.86 -22.36
N GLU A 90 17.90 -16.35 -23.24
CA GLU A 90 19.30 -15.93 -23.27
C GLU A 90 19.46 -14.49 -23.74
N LYS A 91 18.81 -14.13 -24.85
CA LYS A 91 18.77 -12.73 -25.32
C LYS A 91 18.17 -11.80 -24.26
N PHE A 92 17.12 -12.24 -23.57
CA PHE A 92 16.50 -11.46 -22.50
C PHE A 92 17.44 -11.30 -21.29
N LYS A 93 18.16 -12.35 -20.88
CA LYS A 93 19.19 -12.28 -19.82
C LYS A 93 20.32 -11.33 -20.20
N GLU A 94 20.77 -11.36 -21.45
CA GLU A 94 21.85 -10.51 -21.95
C GLU A 94 21.46 -9.03 -21.96
N VAL A 95 20.28 -8.72 -22.50
CA VAL A 95 19.70 -7.36 -22.47
C VAL A 95 19.50 -6.88 -21.03
N TRP A 96 19.02 -7.75 -20.14
CA TRP A 96 18.79 -7.41 -18.73
C TRP A 96 20.11 -7.20 -17.99
N ARG A 97 21.13 -8.01 -18.26
CA ARG A 97 22.50 -7.84 -17.73
C ARG A 97 23.12 -6.53 -18.19
N ASN A 98 23.00 -6.19 -19.48
CA ASN A 98 23.48 -4.91 -20.03
C ASN A 98 22.71 -3.69 -19.49
N LYS A 99 21.47 -3.88 -19.04
CA LYS A 99 20.65 -2.80 -18.46
C LYS A 99 20.84 -2.66 -16.95
N CYS A 100 21.16 -3.75 -16.25
CA CYS A 100 21.45 -3.77 -14.81
C CYS A 100 22.93 -3.56 -14.49
N SER A 101 23.85 -3.66 -15.45
CA SER A 101 25.26 -3.25 -15.31
C SER A 101 25.43 -1.73 -15.17
N GLY A 102 24.40 -0.94 -15.51
CA GLY A 102 24.33 0.51 -15.30
C GLY A 102 23.71 0.93 -13.95
N GLY A 103 23.53 0.01 -13.00
CA GLY A 103 23.05 0.32 -11.65
C GLY A 103 24.15 0.98 -10.80
N PHE A 104 23.74 1.90 -9.92
CA PHE A 104 24.47 2.76 -8.97
C PHE A 104 25.70 2.17 -8.20
N PHE A 105 26.01 0.88 -8.34
CA PHE A 105 27.06 0.16 -7.62
C PHE A 105 28.13 -0.47 -8.53
N ASN A 106 28.35 0.03 -9.75
CA ASN A 106 29.51 -0.35 -10.55
C ASN A 106 30.51 0.81 -10.60
N ARG A 107 31.27 0.95 -9.50
CA ARG A 107 32.44 1.83 -9.43
C ARG A 107 33.67 0.94 -9.30
N ASN A 108 34.46 0.94 -10.38
CA ASN A 108 35.88 0.54 -10.48
C ASN A 108 36.20 -0.95 -10.66
N ASN A 109 36.75 -1.27 -11.84
CA ASN A 109 37.95 -2.08 -12.04
C ASN A 109 38.50 -1.78 -13.45
N GLU A 110 39.18 -0.64 -13.58
CA GLU A 110 40.27 -0.38 -14.54
C GLU A 110 41.32 0.47 -13.80
#